data_AF-A0A3N5JQ61-F1
#
_entry.id   AF-A0A3N5JQ61-F1
#
_cell.length_a   1.000
_cell.length_b   1.000
_cell.length_c   1.000
_cell.angle_alpha   90.00
_cell.angle_beta   90.00
_cell.angle_gamma   90.00
#
_symmetry.space_group_name_H-M   'P 1'
#
loop_
_entity.id
_entity.type
_entity.pdbx_description
1 polymer ?
#
loop_
_entity_poly.entity_id
_entity_poly.type
_entity_poly.pdbx_seq_one_letter_code
_entity_poly.pdbx_strand_id
1 'polypeptide(L)'
;MKKVNWILVLVLGLMTINLFGGETTNFSGTWTLDETKLTGDPNMPRMDAKKIIVKQNNDSLATERFYSNPMMGDFTVSEKLTLDGKECKTVEEYGTRLSTATWSEDMKCLTINSTLKMNWDGQDVEMGSVEIWSLEQESILKIDITRDTPMGSMKDIIFYNKL
;
A
#
# COMPACT_ATOMS: atom_id res chain seq x y z
N MET A 1 -8.42 -40.51 7.87
CA MET A 1 -8.10 -39.10 8.21
C MET A 1 -6.67 -38.84 7.74
N LYS A 2 -6.50 -38.16 6.61
CA LYS A 2 -5.18 -37.96 5.98
C LYS A 2 -4.50 -36.74 6.64
N LYS A 3 -3.34 -36.96 7.25
CA LYS A 3 -2.49 -35.90 7.79
C LYS A 3 -1.81 -35.19 6.62
N VAL A 4 -2.07 -33.90 6.45
CA VAL A 4 -1.39 -33.05 5.47
C VAL A 4 -0.13 -32.49 6.15
N ASN A 5 1.03 -32.97 5.75
CA ASN A 5 2.32 -32.40 6.13
C ASN A 5 2.55 -31.12 5.32
N TRP A 6 2.67 -29.98 6.01
CA TRP A 6 3.13 -28.73 5.41
C TRP A 6 4.66 -28.78 5.37
N ILE A 7 5.24 -28.98 4.19
CA ILE A 7 6.68 -28.83 3.98
C ILE A 7 6.94 -27.35 3.68
N LEU A 8 7.58 -26.66 4.62
CA LEU A 8 8.17 -25.35 4.41
C LEU A 8 9.49 -25.56 3.64
N VAL A 9 9.50 -25.25 2.34
CA VAL A 9 10.74 -25.24 1.56
C VAL A 9 11.38 -23.86 1.73
N LEU A 10 12.44 -23.79 2.52
CA LEU A 10 13.27 -22.60 2.69
C LEU A 10 14.37 -22.64 1.62
N VAL A 11 14.13 -21.98 0.49
CA VAL A 11 15.16 -21.78 -0.55
C VAL A 11 16.05 -20.63 -0.10
N LEU A 12 17.21 -20.95 0.47
CA LEU A 12 18.32 -20.01 0.67
C LEU A 12 19.00 -19.78 -0.70
N GLY A 13 18.45 -18.85 -1.47
CA GLY A 13 19.12 -18.29 -2.64
C GLY A 13 20.18 -17.30 -2.19
N LEU A 14 21.44 -17.55 -2.53
CA LEU A 14 22.51 -16.56 -2.47
C LEU A 14 22.12 -15.38 -3.37
N MET A 15 21.62 -14.29 -2.77
CA MET A 15 21.48 -13.01 -3.46
C MET A 15 22.86 -12.40 -3.65
N THR A 16 23.30 -12.34 -4.90
CA THR A 16 24.36 -11.44 -5.33
C THR A 16 23.91 -10.01 -5.09
N ILE A 17 24.66 -9.25 -4.29
CA ILE A 17 24.43 -7.82 -4.08
C ILE A 17 24.81 -7.12 -5.39
N ASN A 18 23.83 -6.88 -6.26
CA ASN A 18 24.00 -5.91 -7.34
C ASN A 18 23.89 -4.53 -6.71
N LEU A 19 25.03 -3.83 -6.58
CA LEU A 19 25.06 -2.40 -6.27
C LEU A 19 24.55 -1.64 -7.50
N PHE A 20 23.22 -1.56 -7.66
CA PHE A 20 22.62 -0.63 -8.60
C PHE A 20 22.75 0.79 -8.03
N GLY A 21 23.71 1.55 -8.56
CA GLY A 21 23.89 2.98 -8.28
C GLY A 21 22.86 3.88 -8.98
N GLY A 22 21.58 3.47 -8.99
CA GLY A 22 20.48 4.31 -9.42
C GLY A 22 19.98 5.15 -8.24
N GLU A 23 19.65 6.41 -8.47
CA GLU A 23 18.91 7.19 -7.46
C GLU A 23 17.58 6.49 -7.16
N THR A 24 17.36 6.22 -5.87
CA THR A 24 16.09 5.70 -5.35
C THR A 24 14.97 6.66 -5.71
N THR A 25 13.87 6.13 -6.24
CA THR A 25 12.70 6.96 -6.57
C THR A 25 12.24 7.73 -5.34
N ASN A 26 11.97 9.03 -5.53
CA ASN A 26 11.46 9.89 -4.48
C ASN A 26 9.97 10.19 -4.74
N PHE A 27 9.10 9.60 -3.92
CA PHE A 27 7.65 9.78 -4.00
C PHE A 27 7.14 11.05 -3.29
N SER A 28 8.03 11.86 -2.70
CA SER A 28 7.63 13.06 -1.97
C SER A 28 6.83 14.04 -2.84
N GLY A 29 5.77 14.57 -2.25
CA GLY A 29 4.88 15.49 -2.94
C GLY A 29 3.48 15.50 -2.34
N THR A 30 2.64 16.35 -2.90
CA THR A 30 1.19 16.24 -2.72
C THR A 30 0.60 15.75 -4.02
N TRP A 31 -0.26 14.75 -3.92
CA TRP A 31 -0.79 13.98 -5.03
C TRP A 31 -2.31 14.02 -4.97
N THR A 32 -2.97 14.31 -6.08
CA THR A 32 -4.44 14.36 -6.20
C THR A 32 -4.91 13.30 -7.16
N LEU A 33 -5.97 12.58 -6.78
CA LEU A 33 -6.52 11.47 -7.55
C LEU A 33 -6.89 11.92 -8.96
N ASP A 34 -6.42 11.18 -9.97
CA ASP A 34 -6.88 11.31 -11.34
C ASP A 34 -8.13 10.45 -11.53
N GLU A 35 -9.30 11.05 -11.35
CA GLU A 35 -10.59 10.36 -11.49
C GLU A 35 -10.88 9.91 -12.93
N THR A 36 -10.12 10.40 -13.92
CA THR A 36 -10.32 10.07 -15.34
C THR A 36 -9.62 8.79 -15.78
N LYS A 37 -8.63 8.30 -15.00
CA LYS A 37 -7.80 7.12 -15.32
C LYS A 37 -8.07 5.91 -14.44
N LEU A 38 -9.22 5.91 -13.75
CA LEU A 38 -9.56 4.84 -12.82
C LEU A 38 -9.81 3.52 -13.55
N THR A 39 -9.13 2.47 -13.09
CA THR A 39 -9.40 1.08 -13.47
C THR A 39 -10.22 0.39 -12.36
N GLY A 40 -10.72 -0.83 -12.59
CA GLY A 40 -11.56 -1.56 -11.63
C GLY A 40 -13.07 -1.52 -11.93
N ASP A 41 -13.86 -2.29 -11.18
CA ASP A 41 -15.32 -2.36 -11.35
C ASP A 41 -15.99 -1.04 -10.91
N PRO A 42 -16.69 -0.33 -11.80
CA PRO A 42 -17.38 0.92 -11.46
C PRO A 42 -18.54 0.73 -10.47
N ASN A 43 -19.05 -0.50 -10.32
CA ASN A 43 -20.16 -0.80 -9.41
C ASN A 43 -19.68 -1.14 -7.99
N MET A 44 -18.38 -1.32 -7.77
CA MET A 44 -17.84 -1.52 -6.43
C MET A 44 -17.60 -0.18 -5.73
N PRO A 45 -17.92 -0.07 -4.43
CA PRO A 45 -17.58 1.10 -3.64
C PRO A 45 -16.07 1.34 -3.65
N ARG A 46 -15.63 2.46 -4.24
CA ARG A 46 -14.23 2.85 -4.22
C ARG A 46 -13.87 3.45 -2.87
N MET A 47 -12.78 2.97 -2.30
CA MET A 47 -12.15 3.53 -1.10
C MET A 47 -10.74 4.02 -1.42
N ASP A 48 -10.63 4.79 -2.51
CA ASP A 48 -9.38 5.41 -2.95
C ASP A 48 -9.24 6.79 -2.31
N ALA A 49 -8.03 7.13 -1.85
CA ALA A 49 -7.77 8.45 -1.28
C ALA A 49 -7.92 9.50 -2.38
N LYS A 50 -8.61 10.61 -2.10
CA LYS A 50 -8.74 11.75 -3.02
C LYS A 50 -7.44 12.55 -3.12
N LYS A 51 -6.66 12.56 -2.04
CA LYS A 51 -5.37 13.23 -1.95
C LYS A 51 -4.41 12.43 -1.08
N ILE A 52 -3.14 12.44 -1.43
CA ILE A 52 -2.06 11.84 -0.64
C ILE A 52 -0.95 12.88 -0.48
N ILE A 53 -0.53 13.14 0.75
CA ILE A 53 0.70 13.87 1.05
C ILE A 53 1.75 12.83 1.42
N VAL A 54 2.90 12.88 0.74
CA VAL A 54 4.01 11.95 0.95
C VAL A 54 5.25 12.73 1.38
N LYS A 55 5.86 12.31 2.49
CA LYS A 55 7.17 12.77 2.95
C LYS A 55 8.10 11.56 2.99
N GLN A 56 9.08 11.53 2.10
CA GLN A 56 10.09 10.49 2.04
C GLN A 56 11.44 11.04 2.48
N ASN A 57 12.07 10.33 3.42
CA ASN A 57 13.47 10.50 3.77
C ASN A 57 14.24 9.25 3.32
N ASN A 58 15.54 9.19 3.59
CA ASN A 58 16.40 8.07 3.18
C ASN A 58 15.91 6.71 3.72
N ASP A 59 15.33 6.67 4.91
CA ASP A 59 14.98 5.45 5.63
C ASP A 59 13.48 5.34 6.00
N SER A 60 12.68 6.35 5.67
CA SER A 60 11.28 6.41 6.11
C SER A 60 10.36 7.01 5.05
N LEU A 61 9.13 6.49 5.00
CA LEU A 61 8.01 7.05 4.25
C LEU A 61 6.90 7.42 5.23
N ALA A 62 6.46 8.67 5.22
CA ALA A 62 5.26 9.10 5.93
C ALA A 62 4.19 9.54 4.93
N THR A 63 2.96 9.08 5.14
CA THR A 63 1.82 9.43 4.29
C THR A 63 0.66 9.98 5.11
N GLU A 64 -0.03 10.96 4.54
CA GLU A 64 -1.37 11.40 4.97
C GLU A 64 -2.32 11.22 3.79
N ARG A 65 -3.29 10.32 3.93
CA ARG A 65 -4.27 9.97 2.90
C ARG A 65 -5.63 10.52 3.28
N PHE A 66 -6.22 11.32 2.40
CA PHE A 66 -7.49 11.99 2.61
C PHE A 66 -8.58 11.25 1.84
N TYR A 67 -9.57 10.74 2.56
CA TYR A 67 -10.70 10.00 2.01
C TYR A 67 -11.97 10.83 2.13
N SER A 68 -12.87 10.64 1.17
CA SER A 68 -14.23 11.16 1.23
C SER A 68 -15.20 9.99 1.05
N ASN A 69 -16.05 9.78 2.05
CA ASN A 69 -17.03 8.71 2.04
C ASN A 69 -18.44 9.32 2.27
N PRO A 70 -19.41 9.09 1.37
CA PRO A 70 -20.76 9.66 1.51
C PRO A 70 -21.50 9.24 2.78
N MET A 71 -21.17 8.09 3.38
CA MET A 71 -21.82 7.56 4.59
C MET A 71 -21.05 7.87 5.88
N MET A 72 -19.72 7.84 5.83
CA MET A 72 -18.86 8.05 7.01
C MET A 72 -18.32 9.48 7.15
N GLY A 73 -18.48 10.31 6.12
CA GLY A 73 -17.85 11.63 6.05
C GLY A 73 -16.41 11.57 5.57
N ASP A 74 -15.75 12.73 5.57
CA ASP A 74 -14.34 12.87 5.20
C ASP A 74 -13.45 12.50 6.38
N PHE A 75 -12.38 11.75 6.12
CA PHE A 75 -11.42 11.35 7.14
C PHE A 75 -10.00 11.24 6.58
N THR A 76 -9.01 11.32 7.47
CA THR A 76 -7.59 11.23 7.14
C THR A 76 -6.96 10.02 7.83
N VAL A 77 -6.19 9.25 7.08
CA VAL A 77 -5.38 8.15 7.58
C VAL A 77 -3.91 8.55 7.49
N SER A 78 -3.17 8.42 8.58
CA SER A 78 -1.74 8.70 8.63
C SER A 78 -0.96 7.41 8.84
N GLU A 79 0.12 7.22 8.09
CA GLU A 79 0.98 6.04 8.21
C GLU A 79 2.45 6.45 8.13
N LYS A 80 3.30 5.79 8.94
CA LYS A 80 4.74 5.93 8.87
C LYS A 80 5.38 4.54 8.76
N LEU A 81 6.19 4.36 7.73
CA LEU A 81 6.90 3.12 7.42
C LEU A 81 8.40 3.36 7.42
N THR A 82 9.17 2.34 7.83
CA THR A 82 10.59 2.26 7.50
C THR A 82 10.76 1.64 6.11
N LEU A 83 11.82 2.03 5.39
CA LEU A 83 12.10 1.58 4.03
C LEU A 83 13.07 0.38 3.97
N ASP A 84 13.29 -0.28 5.11
CA ASP A 84 14.21 -1.41 5.29
C ASP A 84 13.49 -2.78 5.32
N GLY A 85 12.20 -2.82 4.95
CA GLY A 85 11.39 -4.03 4.97
C GLY A 85 10.92 -4.47 6.35
N LYS A 86 11.22 -3.72 7.42
CA LYS A 86 10.72 -4.06 8.76
C LYS A 86 9.23 -3.78 8.91
N GLU A 87 8.59 -4.60 9.73
CA GLU A 87 7.18 -4.41 10.08
C GLU A 87 6.99 -3.15 10.94
N CYS A 88 6.06 -2.31 10.51
CA CYS A 88 5.59 -1.13 11.21
C CYS A 88 4.15 -1.36 11.67
N LYS A 89 3.86 -0.97 12.91
CA LYS A 89 2.52 -1.09 13.50
C LYS A 89 1.88 0.28 13.70
N THR A 90 0.70 0.46 13.15
CA THR A 90 -0.17 1.63 13.36
C THR A 90 -1.41 1.19 14.12
N VAL A 91 -1.70 1.84 15.25
CA VAL A 91 -2.92 1.57 16.04
C VAL A 91 -3.85 2.76 15.88
N GLU A 92 -5.05 2.49 15.39
CA GLU A 92 -6.13 3.47 15.21
C GLU A 92 -7.30 3.09 16.13
N GLU A 93 -8.27 3.99 16.25
CA GLU A 93 -9.46 3.78 17.11
C GLU A 93 -10.21 2.49 16.76
N TYR A 94 -10.31 2.18 15.47
CA TYR A 94 -11.12 1.06 14.98
C TYR A 94 -10.31 -0.19 14.66
N GLY A 95 -8.98 -0.15 14.73
CA GLY A 95 -8.17 -1.30 14.33
C GLY A 95 -6.67 -1.12 14.46
N THR A 96 -5.96 -2.21 14.18
CA THR A 96 -4.50 -2.25 14.10
C THR A 96 -4.08 -2.60 12.68
N ARG A 97 -3.22 -1.77 12.09
CA ARG A 97 -2.56 -2.04 10.82
C ARG A 97 -1.11 -2.45 11.06
N LEU A 98 -0.71 -3.53 10.40
CA LEU A 98 0.69 -3.92 10.25
C LEU A 98 1.08 -3.71 8.80
N SER A 99 2.23 -3.10 8.55
CA SER A 99 2.70 -2.78 7.20
C SER A 99 4.20 -3.01 7.06
N THR A 100 4.65 -3.40 5.87
CA THR A 100 6.07 -3.46 5.48
C THR A 100 6.26 -2.72 4.17
N ALA A 101 7.43 -2.12 3.95
CA ALA A 101 7.77 -1.45 2.70
C ALA A 101 9.12 -1.94 2.16
N THR A 102 9.13 -2.43 0.92
CA THR A 102 10.29 -3.06 0.28
C THR A 102 10.50 -2.51 -1.11
N TRP A 103 11.72 -2.09 -1.41
CA TRP A 103 12.11 -1.62 -2.74
C TRP A 103 12.30 -2.78 -3.73
N SER A 104 12.00 -2.53 -5.00
CA SER A 104 12.50 -3.36 -6.10
C SER A 104 14.02 -3.27 -6.22
N GLU A 105 14.64 -4.24 -6.89
CA GLU A 105 16.11 -4.30 -7.07
C GLU A 105 16.69 -3.05 -7.77
N ASP A 106 15.92 -2.42 -8.66
CA ASP A 106 16.28 -1.21 -9.38
C ASP A 106 15.97 0.10 -8.61
N MET A 107 15.43 -0.01 -7.39
CA MET A 107 14.99 1.09 -6.54
C MET A 107 13.95 2.00 -7.20
N LYS A 108 13.22 1.51 -8.21
CA LYS A 108 12.21 2.28 -8.94
C LYS A 108 10.80 2.12 -8.40
N CYS A 109 10.49 0.96 -7.82
CA CYS A 109 9.19 0.64 -7.27
C CYS A 109 9.29 0.37 -5.78
N LEU A 110 8.29 0.82 -5.03
CA LEU A 110 8.13 0.51 -3.61
C LEU A 110 6.89 -0.36 -3.43
N THR A 111 7.08 -1.56 -2.88
CA THR A 111 5.98 -2.46 -2.53
C THR A 111 5.63 -2.26 -1.06
N ILE A 112 4.37 -1.91 -0.78
CA ILE A 112 3.83 -1.81 0.58
C ILE A 112 2.84 -2.96 0.76
N ASN A 113 3.11 -3.84 1.72
CA ASN A 113 2.18 -4.89 2.13
C ASN A 113 1.56 -4.49 3.47
N SER A 114 0.25 -4.60 3.59
CA SER A 114 -0.47 -4.24 4.81
C SER A 114 -1.52 -5.28 5.19
N THR A 115 -1.74 -5.41 6.50
CA THR A 115 -2.83 -6.17 7.10
C THR A 115 -3.52 -5.29 8.14
N LEU A 116 -4.82 -5.05 7.94
CA LEU A 116 -5.68 -4.36 8.88
C LEU A 116 -6.54 -5.38 9.62
N LYS A 117 -6.47 -5.36 10.95
CA LYS A 117 -7.39 -6.08 11.83
C LYS A 117 -8.28 -5.05 12.52
N MET A 118 -9.59 -5.18 12.35
CA MET A 118 -10.57 -4.27 12.96
C MET A 118 -11.81 -5.03 13.42
N ASN A 119 -12.55 -4.43 14.35
CA ASN A 119 -13.88 -4.91 14.70
C ASN A 119 -14.90 -4.14 13.85
N TRP A 120 -15.63 -4.86 13.00
CA TRP A 120 -16.69 -4.32 12.17
C TRP A 120 -18.01 -4.99 12.57
N ASP A 121 -18.95 -4.20 13.08
CA ASP A 121 -20.29 -4.67 13.51
C ASP A 121 -20.23 -5.84 14.52
N GLY A 122 -19.32 -5.74 15.50
CA GLY A 122 -19.12 -6.77 16.53
C GLY A 122 -18.35 -8.01 16.05
N GLN A 123 -17.92 -8.05 14.79
CA GLN A 123 -17.12 -9.15 14.23
C GLN A 123 -15.68 -8.69 13.96
N ASP A 124 -14.72 -9.54 14.32
CA ASP A 124 -13.33 -9.31 13.96
C ASP A 124 -13.14 -9.63 12.48
N VAL A 125 -12.70 -8.63 11.72
CA VAL A 125 -12.39 -8.73 10.30
C VAL A 125 -10.91 -8.44 10.06
N GLU A 126 -10.34 -9.19 9.12
CA GLU A 126 -8.99 -8.99 8.65
C GLU A 126 -9.03 -8.67 7.15
N MET A 127 -8.33 -7.60 6.78
CA MET A 127 -8.23 -7.14 5.39
C MET A 127 -6.75 -7.01 5.02
N GLY A 128 -6.39 -7.53 3.85
CA GLY A 128 -5.05 -7.43 3.29
C GLY A 128 -4.98 -6.41 2.17
N SER A 129 -3.83 -5.77 2.00
CA SER A 129 -3.54 -5.02 0.78
C SER A 129 -2.08 -5.12 0.36
N VAL A 130 -1.86 -5.13 -0.94
CA VAL A 130 -0.54 -4.99 -1.56
C VAL A 130 -0.60 -3.80 -2.50
N GLU A 131 0.25 -2.80 -2.28
CA GLU A 131 0.39 -1.63 -3.13
C GLU A 131 1.78 -1.62 -3.76
N ILE A 132 1.87 -1.40 -5.07
CA ILE A 132 3.14 -1.19 -5.78
C ILE A 132 3.15 0.23 -6.31
N TRP A 133 4.03 1.05 -5.75
CA TRP A 133 4.17 2.47 -6.05
C TRP A 133 5.25 2.68 -7.10
N SER A 134 4.96 3.49 -8.10
CA SER A 134 5.89 3.90 -9.15
C SER A 134 5.58 5.31 -9.64
N LEU A 135 6.54 5.96 -10.31
CA LEU A 135 6.34 7.27 -10.95
C LEU A 135 6.35 7.13 -12.47
N GLU A 136 5.39 7.77 -13.13
CA GLU A 136 5.45 8.05 -14.57
C GLU A 136 5.80 9.54 -14.76
N GLN A 137 6.88 9.82 -15.50
CA GLN A 137 7.28 11.17 -15.88
C GLN A 137 7.40 12.16 -14.69
N GLU A 138 7.77 11.65 -13.50
CA GLU A 138 7.92 12.34 -12.20
C GLU A 138 6.68 13.08 -11.64
N SER A 139 5.64 13.24 -12.45
CA SER A 139 4.44 14.04 -12.19
C SER A 139 3.18 13.19 -12.00
N ILE A 140 3.28 11.89 -12.24
CA ILE A 140 2.20 10.92 -12.05
C ILE A 140 2.67 9.85 -11.08
N LEU A 141 1.99 9.72 -9.95
CA LEU A 141 2.13 8.60 -9.03
C LEU A 141 1.14 7.51 -9.45
N LYS A 142 1.67 6.34 -9.82
CA LYS A 142 0.89 5.15 -10.15
C LYS A 142 0.98 4.16 -9.00
N ILE A 143 -0.18 3.70 -8.54
CA ILE A 143 -0.31 2.68 -7.49
C ILE A 143 -1.10 1.51 -8.06
N ASP A 144 -0.43 0.38 -8.29
CA ASP A 144 -1.10 -0.90 -8.54
C ASP A 144 -1.48 -1.49 -7.18
N ILE A 145 -2.76 -1.65 -6.93
CA ILE A 145 -3.28 -2.11 -5.64
C ILE A 145 -4.03 -3.43 -5.80
N THR A 146 -3.72 -4.38 -4.92
CA THR A 146 -4.53 -5.56 -4.64
C THR A 146 -5.11 -5.41 -3.24
N ARG A 147 -6.41 -5.63 -3.07
CA ARG A 147 -7.05 -5.68 -1.75
C ARG A 147 -7.74 -7.02 -1.58
N ASP A 148 -7.54 -7.63 -0.43
CA ASP A 148 -8.18 -8.87 -0.02
C ASP A 148 -9.10 -8.57 1.14
N THR A 149 -10.40 -8.76 0.93
CA THR A 149 -11.43 -8.56 1.94
C THR A 149 -12.24 -9.84 2.14
N PRO A 150 -13.01 -9.97 3.24
CA PRO A 150 -13.95 -11.08 3.39
C PRO A 150 -14.97 -11.20 2.25
N MET A 151 -15.22 -10.12 1.50
CA MET A 151 -16.13 -10.09 0.35
C MET A 151 -15.46 -10.49 -0.97
N GLY A 152 -14.14 -10.71 -0.96
CA GLY A 152 -13.35 -11.10 -2.13
C GLY A 152 -12.14 -10.20 -2.35
N SER A 153 -11.37 -10.59 -3.37
CA SER A 153 -10.16 -9.90 -3.80
C SER A 153 -10.44 -8.97 -4.98
N MET A 154 -9.86 -7.77 -4.95
CA MET A 154 -9.95 -6.79 -6.03
C MET A 154 -8.57 -6.30 -6.42
N LYS A 155 -8.41 -5.92 -7.70
CA LYS A 155 -7.19 -5.36 -8.25
C LYS A 155 -7.52 -4.12 -9.05
N ASP A 156 -6.88 -3.02 -8.70
CA ASP A 156 -7.02 -1.73 -9.36
C ASP A 156 -5.64 -1.12 -9.62
N ILE A 157 -5.62 -0.18 -10.54
CA ILE A 157 -4.52 0.74 -10.81
C ILE A 157 -5.09 2.14 -10.61
N ILE A 158 -4.44 2.89 -9.72
CA ILE A 158 -4.81 4.24 -9.34
C ILE A 158 -3.72 5.19 -9.79
N PHE A 159 -4.11 6.31 -10.40
CA PHE A 159 -3.20 7.35 -10.84
C PHE A 159 -3.48 8.62 -10.04
N TYR A 160 -2.40 9.29 -9.62
CA TYR A 160 -2.46 10.58 -8.99
C TYR A 160 -1.58 11.57 -9.74
N ASN A 161 -2.08 12.78 -9.93
CA ASN A 161 -1.32 13.89 -10.47
C ASN A 161 -0.67 14.68 -9.33
N LYS A 162 0.58 15.08 -9.52
CA LYS A 162 1.28 15.95 -8.57
C LYS A 162 0.62 17.33 -8.55
N LEU A 163 0.43 17.89 -7.35
CA LEU A 163 0.03 19.29 -7.15
C LEU A 163 1.20 20.26 -7.30
#